data_AF-A0ABD3ICN6-F1
#
_entry.id   AF-A0ABD3ICN6-F1
#
_cell.length_a   1.000
_cell.length_b   1.000
_cell.length_c   1.000
_cell.angle_alpha   90.00
_cell.angle_beta   90.00
_cell.angle_gamma   90.00
#
_symmetry.space_group_name_H-M   'P 1'
#
loop_
_entity.id
_entity.type
_entity.pdbx_description
1 polymer ?
#
loop_
_entity_poly.entity_id
_entity_poly.type
_entity_poly.pdbx_seq_one_letter_code
_entity_poly.pdbx_strand_id
1 'polypeptide(L)'
;MWGKGSLDTALGTEELHLPDQNREEIDAKLLNLMTLAQNTAELYHQLHALDRFELDRRRKLQEEDPLTGPHRGETINMMRNDLRQQQKHVKQLKKKSLWSKSLEEVMEQLVDIVYYLYQEICNAFGTAGSVSPRCQDKLDLNHQTSLPRAALVLASWVAGHSKL
;
A
#
# COMPACT_ATOMS: atom_id res chain seq x y z
N MET A 1 -15.41 -54.22 -6.34
CA MET A 1 -16.14 -53.02 -5.90
C MET A 1 -15.11 -52.01 -5.42
N TRP A 2 -14.66 -51.11 -6.29
CA TRP A 2 -13.79 -49.99 -5.90
C TRP A 2 -14.60 -48.73 -6.13
N GLY A 3 -15.09 -48.14 -5.03
CA GLY A 3 -15.82 -46.88 -5.07
C GLY A 3 -14.86 -45.75 -5.43
N LYS A 4 -15.11 -45.10 -6.56
CA LYS A 4 -14.54 -43.78 -6.87
C LYS A 4 -15.18 -42.77 -5.90
N GLY A 5 -14.41 -42.35 -4.89
CA GLY A 5 -14.74 -41.14 -4.14
C GLY A 5 -14.38 -39.93 -5.02
N SER A 6 -15.41 -39.28 -5.58
CA SER A 6 -15.29 -37.96 -6.19
C SER A 6 -14.94 -36.98 -5.06
N LEU A 7 -13.69 -36.55 -5.01
CA LEU A 7 -13.26 -35.40 -4.22
C LEU A 7 -13.25 -34.19 -5.16
N ASP A 8 -14.44 -33.79 -5.59
CA ASP A 8 -14.69 -32.42 -6.03
C ASP A 8 -14.61 -31.54 -4.79
N THR A 9 -13.37 -31.25 -4.39
CA THR A 9 -13.10 -30.25 -3.36
C THR A 9 -13.37 -28.93 -4.04
N ALA A 10 -14.60 -28.44 -3.88
CA ALA A 10 -15.01 -27.10 -4.22
C ALA A 10 -14.06 -26.13 -3.50
N LEU A 11 -13.00 -25.74 -4.21
CA LEU A 11 -12.17 -24.61 -3.84
C LEU A 11 -13.07 -23.40 -4.06
N GLY A 12 -13.73 -22.98 -2.97
CA GLY A 12 -14.46 -21.73 -2.93
C GLY A 12 -13.50 -20.63 -3.31
N THR A 13 -13.58 -20.20 -4.56
CA THR A 13 -13.32 -18.82 -4.93
C THR A 13 -14.34 -17.99 -4.16
N GLU A 14 -14.02 -17.68 -2.90
CA GLU A 14 -14.51 -16.45 -2.29
C GLU A 14 -14.00 -15.34 -3.22
N GLU A 15 -14.85 -14.98 -4.19
CA GLU A 15 -14.73 -13.71 -4.88
C GLU A 15 -14.69 -12.66 -3.78
N LEU A 16 -13.48 -12.15 -3.51
CA LEU A 16 -13.29 -10.88 -2.85
C LEU A 16 -13.93 -9.83 -3.76
N HIS A 17 -15.23 -9.65 -3.59
CA HIS A 17 -16.03 -8.64 -4.25
C HIS A 17 -15.63 -7.29 -3.66
N LEU A 18 -14.50 -6.78 -4.14
CA LEU A 18 -14.06 -5.43 -3.86
C LEU A 18 -14.76 -4.49 -4.86
N PRO A 19 -15.28 -3.35 -4.40
CA PRO A 19 -15.88 -2.36 -5.27
C PRO A 19 -14.91 -1.98 -6.39
N ASP A 20 -15.45 -1.69 -7.56
CA ASP A 20 -14.69 -1.13 -8.70
C ASP A 20 -14.16 0.25 -8.30
N GLN A 21 -13.00 0.25 -7.65
CA GLN A 21 -12.38 1.46 -7.13
C GLN A 21 -11.76 2.22 -8.30
N ASN A 22 -12.17 3.47 -8.48
CA ASN A 22 -11.56 4.32 -9.51
C ASN A 22 -10.07 4.51 -9.20
N ARG A 23 -9.23 4.61 -10.24
CA ARG A 23 -7.78 4.83 -10.15
C ARG A 23 -7.40 5.95 -9.17
N GLU A 24 -8.17 7.03 -9.15
CA GLU A 24 -7.96 8.17 -8.23
C GLU A 24 -8.13 7.80 -6.75
N GLU A 25 -9.05 6.89 -6.43
CA GLU A 25 -9.26 6.40 -5.07
C GLU A 25 -8.10 5.51 -4.63
N ILE A 26 -7.62 4.64 -5.52
CA ILE A 26 -6.45 3.80 -5.27
C ILE A 26 -5.19 4.65 -5.09
N ASP A 27 -4.98 5.66 -5.95
CA ASP A 27 -3.87 6.61 -5.82
C ASP A 27 -3.93 7.35 -4.48
N ALA A 28 -5.12 7.74 -4.02
CA ALA A 28 -5.30 8.37 -2.71
C ALA A 28 -4.98 7.42 -1.55
N LYS A 29 -5.40 6.14 -1.63
CA LYS A 29 -5.06 5.10 -0.65
C LYS A 29 -3.56 4.83 -0.59
N LEU A 30 -2.90 4.76 -1.76
CA LEU A 30 -1.45 4.59 -1.86
C LEU A 30 -0.72 5.77 -1.21
N LEU A 31 -1.10 7.01 -1.55
CA LEU A 31 -0.51 8.21 -0.99
C LEU A 31 -0.71 8.29 0.53
N ASN A 32 -1.90 7.90 1.01
CA ASN A 32 -2.19 7.82 2.43
C ASN A 32 -1.27 6.82 3.15
N LEU A 33 -1.13 5.60 2.63
CA LEU A 33 -0.23 4.60 3.20
C LEU A 33 1.23 5.05 3.19
N MET A 34 1.70 5.66 2.10
CA MET A 34 3.05 6.23 2.03
C MET A 34 3.25 7.31 3.10
N THR A 35 2.26 8.20 3.28
CA THR A 35 2.31 9.26 4.29
C THR A 35 2.34 8.68 5.71
N LEU A 36 1.49 7.68 6.00
CA LEU A 36 1.47 6.99 7.29
C LEU A 36 2.81 6.28 7.57
N ALA A 37 3.39 5.61 6.57
CA ALA A 37 4.68 4.94 6.67
C ALA A 37 5.82 5.95 6.93
N GLN A 38 5.85 7.06 6.20
CA GLN A 38 6.83 8.13 6.39
C GLN A 38 6.73 8.75 7.80
N ASN A 39 5.51 9.03 8.26
CA ASN A 39 5.28 9.51 9.63
C ASN A 39 5.69 8.48 10.69
N THR A 40 5.61 7.18 10.37
CA THR A 40 6.05 6.10 11.26
C THR A 40 7.57 6.05 11.36
N ALA A 41 8.29 6.20 10.24
CA ALA A 41 9.75 6.34 10.25
C ALA A 41 10.20 7.58 11.04
N GLU A 42 9.56 8.72 10.80
CA GLU A 42 9.81 9.95 11.57
C GLU A 42 9.56 9.74 13.07
N LEU A 43 8.46 9.08 13.43
CA LEU A 43 8.16 8.75 14.83
C LEU A 43 9.27 7.92 15.48
N TYR A 44 9.82 6.91 14.80
CA TYR A 44 10.93 6.12 15.34
C TYR A 44 12.18 6.99 15.57
N HIS A 45 12.52 7.87 14.64
CA HIS A 45 13.64 8.78 14.83
C HIS A 45 13.42 9.73 16.02
N GLN A 46 12.21 10.25 16.21
CA GLN A 46 11.91 11.16 17.30
C GLN A 46 11.84 10.47 18.67
N LEU A 47 11.38 9.22 18.73
CA LEU A 47 11.47 8.41 19.95
C LEU A 47 12.93 8.22 20.38
N HIS A 48 13.82 7.89 19.43
CA HIS A 48 15.25 7.80 19.73
C HIS A 48 15.87 9.15 20.16
N ALA A 49 15.42 10.25 19.56
CA ALA A 49 15.86 11.58 19.98
C ALA A 49 15.43 11.88 21.43
N LEU A 50 14.21 11.50 21.81
CA LEU A 50 13.69 11.66 23.16
C LEU A 50 14.53 10.89 24.19
N ASP A 51 14.86 9.63 23.90
CA ASP A 51 15.71 8.82 24.80
C ASP A 51 17.09 9.47 25.02
N ARG A 52 17.68 10.04 23.95
CA ARG A 52 18.95 10.78 24.04
C ARG A 52 18.82 12.05 24.87
N PHE A 53 17.75 12.81 24.69
CA PHE A 53 17.47 14.02 25.49
C PHE A 53 17.34 13.71 26.99
N GLU A 54 16.67 12.61 27.33
CA GLU A 54 16.52 12.20 28.73
C GLU A 54 17.84 11.78 29.37
N LEU A 55 18.69 11.08 28.61
CA LEU A 55 20.04 10.72 29.05
C LEU A 55 20.90 11.97 29.29
N ASP A 56 20.89 12.92 28.35
CA ASP A 56 21.65 14.16 28.47
C ASP A 56 21.17 15.01 29.64
N ARG A 57 19.85 15.10 29.88
CA ARG A 57 19.30 15.77 31.07
C ARG A 57 19.83 15.14 32.35
N ARG A 58 19.88 13.81 32.42
CA ARG A 58 20.37 13.08 33.60
C ARG A 58 21.86 13.34 33.83
N ARG A 59 22.67 13.33 32.77
CA ARG A 59 24.10 13.63 32.84
C ARG A 59 24.35 15.08 33.30
N LYS A 60 23.65 16.05 32.70
CA LYS A 60 23.77 17.46 33.09
C LYS A 60 23.38 17.71 34.55
N LEU A 61 22.34 17.04 35.06
CA LEU A 61 21.98 17.11 36.49
C LEU A 61 23.06 16.54 37.41
N GLN A 62 23.90 15.62 36.94
CA GLN A 62 24.99 15.01 37.70
C GLN A 62 26.29 15.82 37.62
N GLU A 63 26.53 16.53 36.51
CA GLU A 63 27.72 17.36 36.28
C GLU A 63 27.62 18.76 36.94
N GLU A 64 26.41 19.23 37.29
CA GLU A 64 26.22 20.53 37.94
C GLU A 64 26.53 20.48 39.45
N ASP A 65 27.55 21.23 39.87
CA ASP A 65 27.96 21.44 41.27
C ASP A 65 26.84 22.16 42.08
N PRO A 66 26.54 21.80 43.34
CA PRO A 66 25.57 22.51 44.20
C PRO A 66 25.77 24.03 44.32
N LEU A 67 26.90 24.58 43.90
CA LEU A 67 27.22 26.01 43.94
C LEU A 67 26.62 26.84 42.78
N THR A 68 25.98 26.21 41.78
CA THR A 68 25.41 26.92 40.63
C THR A 68 24.11 27.64 41.03
N GLY A 69 24.18 28.97 41.11
CA GLY A 69 23.10 29.87 41.57
C GLY A 69 21.87 29.97 40.64
N PRO A 70 21.18 31.14 40.55
CA PRO A 70 19.89 31.31 39.84
C PRO A 70 19.82 30.75 38.41
N HIS A 71 20.96 30.73 37.70
CA HIS A 71 21.09 30.14 36.35
C HIS A 71 20.76 28.65 36.28
N ARG A 72 20.97 27.88 37.36
CA ARG A 72 20.59 26.46 37.44
C ARG A 72 19.09 26.26 37.29
N GLY A 73 18.30 27.14 37.92
CA GLY A 73 16.84 27.08 37.83
C GLY A 73 16.34 27.35 36.41
N GLU A 74 16.96 28.30 35.72
CA GLU A 74 16.64 28.64 34.33
C GLU A 74 17.00 27.49 33.37
N THR A 75 18.20 26.90 33.49
CA THR A 75 18.65 25.75 32.68
C THR A 75 17.75 24.52 32.88
N ILE A 76 17.36 24.21 34.11
CA ILE A 76 16.44 23.09 34.40
C ILE A 76 15.06 23.34 33.80
N ASN A 77 14.55 24.58 33.89
CA ASN A 77 13.26 24.95 33.33
C ASN A 77 13.25 24.89 31.80
N MET A 78 14.33 25.34 31.15
CA MET A 78 14.50 25.22 29.70
C MET A 78 14.46 23.76 29.24
N MET A 79 15.25 22.88 29.86
CA MET A 79 15.24 21.44 29.54
C MET A 79 13.87 20.79 29.76
N ARG A 80 13.12 21.25 30.78
CA ARG A 80 11.77 20.76 31.03
C ARG A 80 10.79 21.18 29.94
N ASN A 81 10.93 22.39 29.41
CA ASN A 81 10.13 22.88 28.30
C ASN A 81 10.45 22.12 27.01
N ASP A 82 11.73 21.91 26.72
CA ASP A 82 12.18 21.13 25.56
C ASP A 82 11.63 19.69 25.61
N LEU A 83 11.70 19.04 26.79
CA LEU A 83 11.12 17.71 26.99
C LEU A 83 9.61 17.70 26.74
N ARG A 84 8.88 18.71 27.22
CA ARG A 84 7.44 18.85 26.98
C ARG A 84 7.14 19.04 25.50
N GLN A 85 7.95 19.82 24.78
CA GLN A 85 7.80 20.03 23.35
C GLN A 85 8.04 18.73 22.58
N GLN A 86 9.11 18.00 22.90
CA GLN A 86 9.40 16.70 22.30
C GLN A 86 8.28 15.68 22.55
N GLN A 87 7.76 15.61 23.78
CA GLN A 87 6.61 14.75 24.08
C GLN A 87 5.35 15.13 23.30
N LYS A 88 5.09 16.44 23.11
CA LYS A 88 3.97 16.90 22.26
C LYS A 88 4.19 16.49 20.81
N HIS A 89 5.40 16.62 20.29
CA HIS A 89 5.75 16.24 18.92
C HIS A 89 5.59 14.73 18.69
N VAL A 90 6.11 13.88 19.59
CA VAL A 90 5.90 12.42 19.55
C VAL A 90 4.41 12.06 19.59
N LYS A 91 3.61 12.73 20.44
CA LYS A 91 2.16 12.50 20.48
C LYS A 91 1.47 12.85 19.16
N GLN A 92 1.87 13.95 18.52
CA GLN A 92 1.34 14.33 17.21
C GLN A 92 1.75 13.30 16.15
N LEU A 93 3.01 12.87 16.14
CA LEU A 93 3.51 11.84 15.23
C LEU A 93 2.76 10.53 15.36
N LYS A 94 2.51 10.05 16.58
CA LYS A 94 1.70 8.86 16.82
C LYS A 94 0.29 8.97 16.23
N LYS A 95 -0.32 10.16 16.26
CA LYS A 95 -1.66 10.40 15.71
C LYS A 95 -1.70 10.41 14.18
N LYS A 96 -0.60 10.79 13.51
CA LYS A 96 -0.51 10.86 12.05
C LYS A 96 0.21 9.66 11.42
N SER A 97 0.63 8.67 12.21
CA SER A 97 1.38 7.51 11.76
C SER A 97 0.54 6.23 11.83
N LEU A 98 1.12 5.10 11.39
CA LEU A 98 0.50 3.79 11.49
C LEU A 98 0.15 3.39 12.93
N TRP A 99 0.77 4.00 13.93
CA TRP A 99 0.46 3.77 15.35
C TRP A 99 -0.96 4.13 15.76
N SER A 100 -1.64 4.97 14.98
CA SER A 100 -3.04 5.36 15.21
C SER A 100 -4.05 4.51 14.43
N LYS A 101 -3.57 3.54 13.65
CA LYS A 101 -4.38 2.73 12.74
C LYS A 101 -4.52 1.32 13.27
N SER A 102 -5.69 0.73 13.04
CA SER A 102 -5.86 -0.70 13.25
C SER A 102 -5.16 -1.47 12.13
N LEU A 103 -4.74 -2.70 12.41
CA LEU A 103 -4.18 -3.57 11.38
C LEU A 103 -5.19 -3.82 10.25
N GLU A 104 -6.47 -3.97 10.60
CA GLU A 104 -7.58 -4.17 9.67
C GLU A 104 -7.70 -3.02 8.67
N GLU A 105 -7.71 -1.77 9.13
CA GLU A 105 -7.75 -0.58 8.25
C GLU A 105 -6.57 -0.53 7.27
N VAL A 106 -5.37 -0.89 7.74
CA VAL A 106 -4.16 -0.90 6.90
C VAL A 106 -4.22 -2.03 5.87
N MET A 107 -4.68 -3.20 6.30
CA MET A 107 -4.81 -4.37 5.43
C MET A 107 -5.85 -4.18 4.34
N GLU A 108 -7.00 -3.58 4.66
CA GLU A 108 -8.04 -3.24 3.67
C GLU A 108 -7.46 -2.35 2.57
N GLN A 109 -6.76 -1.27 2.93
CA GLN A 109 -6.11 -0.38 1.96
C GLN A 109 -5.05 -1.11 1.11
N LEU A 110 -4.27 -2.00 1.71
CA LEU A 110 -3.25 -2.76 0.98
C LEU A 110 -3.87 -3.75 -0.01
N VAL A 111 -4.94 -4.44 0.39
CA VAL A 111 -5.63 -5.40 -0.48
C VAL A 111 -6.21 -4.70 -1.70
N ASP A 112 -6.85 -3.54 -1.53
CA ASP A 112 -7.39 -2.75 -2.64
C ASP A 112 -6.30 -2.34 -3.64
N ILE A 113 -5.15 -1.86 -3.15
CA ILE A 113 -4.03 -1.45 -3.99
C ILE A 113 -3.44 -2.64 -4.73
N VAL A 114 -3.19 -3.76 -4.05
CA VAL A 114 -2.61 -4.97 -4.67
C VAL A 114 -3.55 -5.54 -5.73
N TYR A 115 -4.85 -5.56 -5.44
CA TYR A 115 -5.86 -6.02 -6.38
C TYR A 115 -5.92 -5.13 -7.63
N TYR A 116 -5.91 -3.81 -7.45
CA TYR A 116 -5.84 -2.87 -8.56
C TYR A 116 -4.58 -3.06 -9.41
N LEU A 117 -3.41 -3.22 -8.77
CA LEU A 117 -2.15 -3.49 -9.49
C LEU A 117 -2.22 -4.80 -10.28
N TYR A 118 -2.82 -5.85 -9.70
CA TYR A 118 -3.04 -7.11 -10.40
C TYR A 118 -3.92 -6.92 -11.65
N GLN A 119 -5.03 -6.19 -11.54
CA GLN A 119 -5.90 -5.88 -12.67
C GLN A 119 -5.17 -5.09 -13.76
N GLU A 120 -4.41 -4.05 -13.40
CA GLU A 120 -3.64 -3.26 -14.35
C GLU A 120 -2.58 -4.08 -15.09
N ILE A 121 -1.91 -5.01 -14.39
CA ILE A 121 -0.97 -5.95 -15.02
C ILE A 121 -1.71 -6.87 -16.00
N CYS A 122 -2.84 -7.46 -15.59
CA CYS A 122 -3.65 -8.30 -16.48
C CYS A 122 -4.15 -7.55 -17.72
N ASN A 123 -4.57 -6.29 -17.55
CA ASN A 123 -5.01 -5.42 -18.63
C ASN A 123 -3.86 -5.08 -19.59
N ALA A 124 -2.68 -4.74 -19.06
CA ALA A 124 -1.52 -4.33 -19.86
C ALA A 124 -0.89 -5.50 -20.64
N PHE A 125 -0.87 -6.71 -20.05
CA PHE A 125 -0.23 -7.88 -20.65
C PHE A 125 -1.21 -8.84 -21.33
N GLY A 126 -2.52 -8.59 -21.24
CA GLY A 126 -3.57 -9.38 -21.88
C GLY A 126 -3.48 -10.85 -21.50
N THR A 127 -4.00 -11.23 -20.33
CA THR A 127 -4.07 -12.65 -19.96
C THR A 127 -5.04 -13.37 -20.91
N ALA A 128 -4.49 -14.02 -21.93
CA ALA A 128 -5.22 -14.97 -22.76
C ALA A 128 -5.59 -16.19 -21.90
N GLY A 129 -6.75 -16.15 -21.23
CA GLY A 129 -7.40 -17.36 -20.72
C GLY A 129 -7.64 -17.47 -19.21
N SER A 130 -7.84 -16.39 -18.47
CA SER A 130 -8.54 -16.52 -17.18
C SER A 130 -9.68 -15.50 -17.08
N VAL A 131 -10.88 -16.05 -17.26
CA VAL A 131 -12.18 -15.47 -16.95
C VAL A 131 -12.13 -14.50 -15.75
N SER A 132 -12.17 -13.20 -16.04
CA SER A 132 -12.87 -12.27 -15.17
C SER A 132 -14.34 -12.35 -15.58
N PRO A 133 -15.29 -12.71 -14.69
CA PRO A 133 -16.71 -12.81 -15.04
C PRO A 133 -17.35 -11.47 -15.39
N ARG A 134 -16.61 -10.35 -15.30
CA ARG A 134 -17.18 -9.00 -15.43
C ARG A 134 -17.24 -8.44 -16.84
N CYS A 135 -17.11 -9.30 -17.85
CA CYS A 135 -17.35 -8.93 -19.25
C CYS A 135 -18.53 -9.72 -19.83
N GLN A 136 -19.64 -9.78 -19.09
CA GLN A 136 -20.95 -10.11 -19.65
C GLN A 136 -21.89 -8.98 -19.28
N ASP A 137 -21.96 -8.00 -20.18
CA ASP A 137 -23.25 -7.59 -20.72
C ASP A 137 -23.08 -6.79 -22.01
N LYS A 138 -23.89 -7.19 -22.99
CA LYS A 138 -24.04 -6.69 -24.37
C LYS A 138 -23.01 -7.14 -25.39
N LEU A 139 -22.98 -8.45 -25.65
CA LEU A 139 -22.82 -8.93 -27.02
C LEU A 139 -24.22 -9.16 -27.61
N ASP A 140 -24.85 -8.08 -28.07
CA ASP A 140 -25.92 -8.20 -29.04
C ASP A 140 -25.31 -8.70 -30.35
N LEU A 141 -25.82 -9.84 -30.79
CA LEU A 141 -25.57 -10.47 -32.09
C LEU A 141 -25.58 -9.44 -33.22
N ASN A 142 -24.47 -9.35 -33.98
CA ASN A 142 -24.62 -9.30 -35.43
C ASN A 142 -23.41 -9.89 -36.15
N HIS A 143 -23.71 -10.85 -37.01
CA HIS A 143 -22.78 -11.48 -37.93
C HIS A 143 -22.28 -10.45 -38.96
N GLN A 144 -20.99 -10.13 -38.90
CA GLN A 144 -20.18 -9.96 -40.11
C GLN A 144 -18.72 -10.23 -39.73
N THR A 145 -18.27 -11.48 -39.93
CA THR A 145 -16.90 -11.91 -39.68
C THR A 145 -15.95 -11.22 -40.65
N SER A 146 -15.46 -10.04 -40.28
CA SER A 146 -14.25 -9.46 -40.85
C SER A 146 -13.06 -10.19 -40.25
N LEU A 147 -12.29 -10.87 -41.09
CA LEU A 147 -11.05 -11.53 -40.66
C LEU A 147 -10.11 -10.47 -40.04
N PRO A 148 -9.44 -10.78 -38.90
CA PRO A 148 -8.50 -9.85 -38.27
C PRO A 148 -7.43 -9.43 -39.28
N ARG A 149 -6.95 -8.17 -39.22
CA ARG A 149 -5.97 -7.62 -40.19
C ARG A 149 -4.73 -8.50 -40.38
N ALA A 150 -4.33 -9.25 -39.34
CA ALA A 150 -3.25 -10.23 -39.41
C ALA A 150 -3.53 -11.40 -40.38
N ALA A 151 -4.78 -11.88 -40.45
CA ALA A 151 -5.18 -12.96 -41.35
C ALA A 151 -5.21 -12.50 -42.83
N LEU A 152 -5.52 -11.23 -43.11
CA LEU A 152 -5.44 -10.67 -44.46
C LEU A 152 -3.99 -10.57 -44.97
N VAL A 153 -3.04 -10.25 -44.10
CA VAL A 153 -1.61 -10.19 -44.46
C VAL A 153 -1.07 -11.58 -44.79
N LEU A 154 -1.44 -12.60 -44.01
CA LEU A 154 -1.02 -13.98 -44.27
C LEU A 154 -1.64 -14.54 -45.55
N ALA A 155 -2.91 -14.25 -45.84
CA ALA A 155 -3.54 -14.63 -47.09
C ALA A 155 -2.87 -13.98 -48.31
N SER A 156 -2.47 -12.70 -48.19
CA SER A 156 -1.74 -12.00 -49.25
C SER A 156 -0.34 -12.55 -49.47
N TRP A 157 0.34 -13.02 -48.43
CA TRP A 157 1.68 -13.62 -48.53
C TRP A 157 1.65 -15.00 -49.20
N VAL A 158 0.65 -15.83 -48.84
CA VAL A 158 0.44 -17.16 -49.45
C VAL A 158 0.07 -17.05 -50.93
N ALA A 159 -0.74 -16.06 -51.32
CA ALA A 159 -1.13 -15.85 -52.72
C ALA A 159 0.03 -15.35 -53.61
N GLY A 160 1.03 -14.66 -53.03
CA GLY A 160 2.18 -14.13 -53.76
C GLY A 160 3.26 -15.15 -54.13
N HIS A 161 3.30 -16.31 -53.46
CA HIS A 161 4.35 -17.31 -53.63
C HIS A 161 4.05 -18.41 -54.67
N SER A 162 2.86 -18.43 -55.29
CA SER A 162 2.48 -19.41 -56.33
C SER A 162 2.71 -18.93 -57.76
N LYS A 163 3.54 -17.91 -57.97
CA LYS A 163 3.93 -17.45 -59.31
C LYS A 163 5.44 -17.19 -59.40
N LEU A 164 6.22 -18.27 -59.31
CA LEU A 164 7.57 -18.39 -59.85
C LEU A 164 7.73 -19.82 -60.39
#